data_AF-A0A3L7H1M2-F1
#
_entry.id   AF-A0A3L7H1M2-F1
#
_cell.length_a   1.000
_cell.length_b   1.000
_cell.length_c   1.000
_cell.angle_alpha   90.00
_cell.angle_beta   90.00
_cell.angle_gamma   90.00
#
_symmetry.space_group_name_H-M   'P 1'
#
loop_
_entity.id
_entity.type
_entity.pdbx_description
1 polymer ?
#
loop_
_entity_poly.entity_id
_entity_poly.type
_entity_poly.pdbx_seq_one_letter_code
_entity_poly.pdbx_strand_id
1 'polypeptide(L)'
;MIDTYNQPSPRSVTTGLPVSMKIFMYLLTVFLITQMIGSVLYAVYLHRRLDKVEEEASLREDFIFIKKLQRCIKEEGTLPLINCKDLKRQYEDPVKDIKLNTEEKKENSYEMQKGDEDPQIAVHVVSEANSKTASVLQWAKKGYYTMKNNLVMLESGKQLTIKRQGLYYVYTQVTFCSNQGPSSKDPFLVSLCLKSTSGSERILLRAANTHSSSKPCGQQSVHLGGVFELQEDSSLFVNVTDASQVIHGIGFTSFGLLKL
;
A
#
# COMPACT_ATOMS: atom_id res chain seq x y z
N MET A 1 -93.94 55.06 -7.69
CA MET A 1 -92.68 55.64 -7.18
C MET A 1 -91.56 54.74 -7.66
N ILE A 2 -90.50 55.34 -8.18
CA ILE A 2 -89.35 54.65 -8.78
C ILE A 2 -88.48 54.12 -7.63
N ASP A 3 -88.35 52.81 -7.52
CA ASP A 3 -87.39 52.19 -6.60
C ASP A 3 -85.99 52.19 -7.24
N THR A 4 -85.19 53.13 -6.76
CA THR A 4 -83.81 53.36 -7.19
C THR A 4 -82.89 52.26 -6.68
N TYR A 5 -82.22 51.64 -7.65
CA TYR A 5 -81.18 50.63 -7.56
C TYR A 5 -80.06 51.01 -6.57
N ASN A 6 -79.72 50.12 -5.63
CA ASN A 6 -78.48 50.18 -4.87
C ASN A 6 -77.66 48.92 -5.16
N GLN A 7 -76.58 49.10 -5.90
CA GLN A 7 -75.64 48.05 -6.29
C GLN A 7 -74.64 47.80 -5.14
N PRO A 8 -74.54 46.58 -4.59
CA PRO A 8 -73.49 46.27 -3.63
C PRO A 8 -72.11 46.37 -4.30
N SER A 9 -71.16 47.01 -3.61
CA SER A 9 -69.77 47.13 -4.04
C SER A 9 -69.11 45.75 -4.29
N PRO A 10 -68.23 45.61 -5.30
CA PRO A 10 -67.53 44.36 -5.53
C PRO A 10 -66.59 44.07 -4.34
N ARG A 11 -66.76 42.91 -3.71
CA ARG A 11 -65.83 42.42 -2.70
C ARG A 11 -64.43 42.30 -3.31
N SER A 12 -63.44 42.87 -2.63
CA SER A 12 -62.02 42.75 -2.96
C SER A 12 -61.62 41.28 -3.05
N VAL A 13 -61.15 40.84 -4.21
CA VAL A 13 -60.53 39.52 -4.38
C VAL A 13 -59.19 39.55 -3.67
N THR A 14 -59.08 38.87 -2.53
CA THR A 14 -57.81 38.61 -1.87
C THR A 14 -57.02 37.63 -2.74
N THR A 15 -56.13 38.16 -3.58
CA THR A 15 -55.10 37.41 -4.30
C THR A 15 -54.03 36.95 -3.31
N GLY A 16 -54.35 35.90 -2.56
CA GLY A 16 -53.38 35.16 -1.75
C GLY A 16 -53.54 33.68 -2.01
N LEU A 17 -52.49 33.03 -2.57
CA LEU A 17 -52.46 31.57 -2.64
C LEU A 17 -52.77 31.01 -1.24
N PRO A 18 -53.71 30.05 -1.12
CA PRO A 18 -54.09 29.51 0.18
C PRO A 18 -52.83 28.99 0.88
N VAL A 19 -52.71 29.29 2.17
CA VAL A 19 -51.51 28.97 2.99
C VAL A 19 -51.13 27.49 2.88
N SER A 20 -52.13 26.62 2.71
CA SER A 20 -51.96 25.18 2.43
C SER A 20 -51.17 24.88 1.15
N MET A 21 -51.35 25.66 0.08
CA MET A 21 -50.67 25.49 -1.20
C MET A 21 -49.19 25.90 -1.13
N LYS A 22 -48.85 26.89 -0.28
CA LYS A 22 -47.46 27.27 -0.03
C LYS A 22 -46.71 26.21 0.78
N ILE A 23 -47.36 25.64 1.81
CA ILE A 23 -46.78 24.56 2.62
C ILE A 23 -46.54 23.32 1.76
N PHE A 24 -47.50 22.94 0.92
CA PHE A 24 -47.35 21.80 0.02
C PHE A 24 -46.20 21.99 -0.97
N MET A 25 -46.05 23.19 -1.56
CA MET A 25 -44.94 23.47 -2.46
C MET A 25 -43.58 23.41 -1.77
N TYR A 26 -43.49 23.90 -0.53
CA TYR A 26 -42.26 23.81 0.24
C TYR A 26 -41.88 22.36 0.56
N LEU A 27 -42.85 21.54 1.01
CA LEU A 27 -42.63 20.12 1.26
C LEU A 27 -42.18 19.37 0.00
N LEU A 28 -42.80 19.67 -1.15
CA LEU A 28 -42.47 19.05 -2.43
C LEU A 28 -41.05 19.43 -2.87
N THR A 29 -40.64 20.68 -2.65
CA THR A 29 -39.29 21.16 -2.97
C THR A 29 -38.24 20.47 -2.09
N VAL A 30 -38.48 20.37 -0.77
CA VAL A 30 -37.58 19.66 0.15
C VAL A 30 -37.46 18.18 -0.23
N PHE A 31 -38.58 17.53 -0.55
CA PHE A 31 -38.59 16.12 -0.96
C PHE A 31 -37.74 15.89 -2.23
N LEU A 32 -37.87 16.74 -3.24
CA LEU A 32 -37.08 16.65 -4.47
C LEU A 32 -35.59 16.85 -4.21
N ILE A 33 -35.21 17.80 -3.35
CA ILE A 33 -33.80 18.03 -2.98
C ILE A 33 -33.25 16.82 -2.24
N THR A 34 -33.99 16.27 -1.28
CA THR A 34 -33.57 15.06 -0.55
C THR A 34 -33.43 13.86 -1.48
N GLN A 35 -34.35 13.70 -2.44
CA GLN A 35 -34.28 12.61 -3.42
C GLN A 35 -33.07 12.74 -4.36
N MET A 36 -32.73 13.96 -4.79
CA MET A 36 -31.55 14.23 -5.62
C MET A 36 -30.24 13.95 -4.87
N ILE A 37 -30.14 14.36 -3.60
CA ILE A 37 -28.94 14.09 -2.79
C ILE A 37 -28.82 12.59 -2.51
N GLY A 38 -29.94 11.96 -2.14
CA GLY A 38 -30.00 10.52 -1.86
C GLY A 38 -29.61 9.68 -3.08
N SER A 39 -30.08 10.02 -4.27
CA SER A 39 -29.77 9.27 -5.49
C SER A 39 -28.29 9.38 -5.87
N VAL A 40 -27.69 10.58 -5.75
CA VAL A 40 -26.25 10.78 -6.02
C VAL A 40 -25.39 9.99 -5.04
N LEU A 41 -25.69 10.06 -3.73
CA LEU A 41 -24.96 9.30 -2.72
C LEU A 41 -25.10 7.79 -2.92
N TYR A 42 -26.30 7.33 -3.28
CA TYR A 42 -26.56 5.92 -3.57
C TYR A 42 -25.82 5.43 -4.82
N ALA A 43 -25.76 6.25 -5.88
CA ALA A 43 -24.99 5.94 -7.09
C ALA A 43 -23.49 5.83 -6.80
N VAL A 44 -22.91 6.78 -6.05
CA VAL A 44 -21.49 6.74 -5.65
C VAL A 44 -21.21 5.52 -4.77
N TYR A 45 -22.11 5.20 -3.85
CA TYR A 45 -22.00 4.01 -3.01
C TYR A 45 -22.03 2.72 -3.84
N LEU A 46 -22.95 2.61 -4.80
CA LEU A 46 -23.04 1.45 -5.69
C LEU A 46 -21.80 1.33 -6.57
N HIS A 47 -21.24 2.42 -7.09
CA HIS A 47 -20.06 2.38 -7.92
C HIS A 47 -18.84 1.86 -7.13
N ARG A 48 -18.59 2.42 -5.93
CA ARG A 48 -17.52 1.91 -5.04
C ARG A 48 -17.71 0.44 -4.64
N ARG A 49 -18.96 0.01 -4.46
CA ARG A 49 -19.26 -1.39 -4.13
C ARG A 49 -19.05 -2.30 -5.33
N LEU A 50 -19.39 -1.86 -6.54
CA LEU A 50 -19.15 -2.58 -7.78
C LEU A 50 -17.65 -2.73 -8.06
N ASP A 51 -16.87 -1.67 -7.94
CA ASP A 51 -15.41 -1.72 -8.13
C ASP A 51 -14.76 -2.73 -7.18
N LYS A 52 -15.18 -2.71 -5.90
CA LYS A 52 -14.71 -3.67 -4.90
C LYS A 52 -15.13 -5.11 -5.22
N VAL A 53 -16.33 -5.33 -5.75
CA VAL A 53 -16.81 -6.65 -6.15
C VAL A 53 -16.12 -7.14 -7.42
N GLU A 54 -15.81 -6.26 -8.37
CA GLU A 54 -15.07 -6.57 -9.59
C GLU A 54 -13.61 -6.95 -9.29
N GLU A 55 -12.96 -6.27 -8.35
CA GLU A 55 -11.63 -6.64 -7.83
C GLU A 55 -11.65 -8.02 -7.14
N GLU A 56 -12.66 -8.29 -6.30
CA GLU A 56 -12.82 -9.61 -5.65
C GLU A 56 -13.24 -10.73 -6.64
N ALA A 57 -13.95 -10.39 -7.72
CA ALA A 57 -14.38 -11.33 -8.76
C ALA A 57 -13.25 -11.69 -9.73
N SER A 58 -12.45 -10.71 -10.16
CA SER A 58 -11.28 -10.93 -11.03
C SER A 58 -10.24 -11.85 -10.37
N LEU A 59 -9.96 -11.63 -9.08
CA LEU A 59 -9.14 -12.55 -8.27
C LEU A 59 -9.69 -13.98 -8.22
N ARG A 60 -11.03 -14.15 -8.26
CA ARG A 60 -11.68 -15.46 -8.23
C ARG A 60 -11.65 -16.15 -9.59
N GLU A 61 -11.83 -15.42 -10.70
CA GLU A 61 -11.78 -15.99 -12.05
C GLU A 61 -10.36 -16.48 -12.41
N ASP A 62 -9.33 -15.70 -12.08
CA ASP A 62 -7.93 -16.09 -12.29
C ASP A 62 -7.55 -17.32 -11.46
N PHE A 63 -8.05 -17.41 -10.23
CA PHE A 63 -7.85 -18.59 -9.38
C PHE A 63 -8.53 -19.85 -9.92
N ILE A 64 -9.72 -19.72 -10.54
CA ILE A 64 -10.43 -20.85 -11.15
C ILE A 64 -9.70 -21.35 -12.40
N PHE A 65 -9.15 -20.44 -13.21
CA PHE A 65 -8.37 -20.79 -14.40
C PHE A 65 -7.08 -21.53 -14.04
N ILE A 66 -6.31 -21.03 -13.08
CA ILE A 66 -5.07 -21.67 -12.60
C ILE A 66 -5.37 -23.07 -12.02
N LYS A 67 -6.44 -23.19 -11.22
CA LYS A 67 -6.84 -24.48 -10.62
C LYS A 67 -7.31 -25.50 -11.66
N LYS A 68 -7.96 -25.04 -12.74
CA LYS A 68 -8.33 -25.90 -13.89
C LYS A 68 -7.10 -26.33 -14.68
N LEU A 69 -6.14 -25.43 -14.92
CA LEU A 69 -4.89 -25.73 -15.61
C LEU A 69 -4.05 -26.76 -14.83
N GLN A 70 -3.93 -26.57 -13.51
CA GLN A 70 -3.25 -27.51 -12.62
C GLN A 70 -3.89 -28.91 -12.63
N ARG A 71 -5.21 -28.98 -12.86
CA ARG A 71 -5.98 -30.23 -12.97
C ARG A 71 -5.89 -30.89 -14.34
N CYS A 72 -5.63 -30.16 -15.44
CA CYS A 72 -5.25 -30.80 -16.72
C CYS A 72 -3.82 -31.37 -16.67
N ILE A 73 -2.91 -30.78 -15.88
CA ILE A 73 -1.50 -31.20 -15.77
C ILE A 73 -1.34 -32.43 -14.88
N LYS A 74 -2.11 -32.51 -13.78
CA LYS A 74 -2.19 -33.72 -12.95
C LYS A 74 -3.21 -34.67 -13.59
N GLU A 75 -2.75 -35.75 -14.20
CA GLU A 75 -3.58 -36.75 -14.90
C GLU A 75 -4.62 -37.42 -13.98
N GLU A 76 -5.72 -36.74 -13.70
CA GLU A 76 -6.95 -37.30 -13.17
C GLU A 76 -8.13 -36.94 -14.06
N GLY A 77 -8.46 -37.86 -14.97
CA GLY A 77 -9.84 -38.24 -15.32
C GLY A 77 -10.81 -37.15 -15.80
N THR A 78 -11.01 -37.13 -17.13
CA THR A 78 -12.26 -36.82 -17.86
C THR A 78 -13.22 -35.79 -17.26
N LEU A 79 -13.14 -34.54 -17.73
CA LEU A 79 -14.24 -33.57 -17.70
C LEU A 79 -14.58 -33.13 -19.14
N PRO A 80 -15.86 -33.02 -19.53
CA PRO A 80 -16.26 -33.21 -20.94
C PRO A 80 -16.22 -31.96 -21.82
N LEU A 81 -15.63 -30.83 -21.37
CA LEU A 81 -15.81 -29.55 -22.07
C LEU A 81 -14.54 -28.82 -22.51
N ILE A 82 -13.35 -29.30 -22.14
CA ILE A 82 -12.10 -28.71 -22.62
C ILE A 82 -11.17 -29.84 -23.03
N ASN A 83 -10.79 -29.86 -24.31
CA ASN A 83 -9.90 -30.86 -24.87
C ASN A 83 -8.47 -30.59 -24.35
N CYS A 84 -8.13 -31.10 -23.14
CA CYS A 84 -6.78 -30.95 -22.57
C CYS A 84 -5.69 -31.48 -23.54
N LYS A 85 -6.06 -32.29 -24.55
CA LYS A 85 -5.16 -32.80 -25.59
C LYS A 85 -4.69 -31.71 -26.57
N ASP A 86 -5.58 -30.77 -26.93
CA ASP A 86 -5.22 -29.63 -27.79
C ASP A 86 -4.43 -28.58 -27.01
N LEU A 87 -4.79 -28.37 -25.74
CA LEU A 87 -4.04 -27.51 -24.82
C LEU A 87 -2.64 -28.08 -24.56
N LYS A 88 -2.52 -29.39 -24.28
CA LYS A 88 -1.22 -30.05 -24.07
C LYS A 88 -0.32 -29.93 -25.29
N ARG A 89 -0.86 -30.04 -26.52
CA ARG A 89 -0.11 -29.84 -27.76
C ARG A 89 0.37 -28.39 -27.94
N GLN A 90 -0.48 -27.42 -27.61
CA GLN A 90 -0.12 -26.00 -27.68
C GLN A 90 0.99 -25.62 -26.69
N TYR A 91 1.11 -26.33 -25.58
CA TYR A 91 2.14 -26.11 -24.56
C TYR A 91 3.24 -27.19 -24.54
N GLU A 92 3.22 -28.18 -25.44
CA GLU A 92 4.23 -29.25 -25.46
C GLU A 92 5.60 -28.75 -25.93
N ASP A 93 5.62 -27.77 -26.84
CA ASP A 93 6.86 -27.13 -27.31
C ASP A 93 7.51 -26.24 -26.22
N PRO A 94 6.78 -25.34 -25.53
CA PRO A 94 7.32 -24.61 -24.39
C PRO A 94 7.76 -25.50 -23.22
N VAL A 95 7.06 -26.62 -22.95
CA VAL A 95 7.33 -27.47 -21.78
C VAL A 95 8.51 -28.43 -22.02
N LYS A 96 8.80 -28.81 -23.27
CA LYS A 96 10.02 -29.57 -23.61
C LYS A 96 11.29 -28.73 -23.41
N ASP A 97 11.26 -27.43 -23.70
CA ASP A 97 12.37 -26.52 -23.44
C ASP A 97 12.64 -26.32 -21.93
N ILE A 98 11.64 -26.53 -21.07
CA ILE A 98 11.79 -26.47 -19.61
C ILE A 98 12.51 -27.71 -19.05
N LYS A 99 12.38 -28.89 -19.69
CA LYS A 99 13.01 -30.13 -19.18
C LYS A 99 14.48 -30.30 -19.55
N LEU A 100 15.00 -29.57 -20.54
CA LEU A 100 16.38 -29.70 -21.01
C LEU A 100 17.35 -28.64 -20.45
N ASN A 101 16.85 -27.60 -19.77
CA ASN A 101 17.68 -26.58 -19.13
C ASN A 101 17.69 -26.73 -17.60
N THR A 102 18.11 -27.88 -17.09
CA THR A 102 18.55 -28.00 -15.69
C THR A 102 19.98 -27.44 -15.55
N GLU A 103 20.19 -26.21 -15.99
CA GLU A 103 21.33 -25.38 -15.58
C GLU A 103 20.83 -23.94 -15.54
N GLU A 104 20.85 -23.38 -14.32
CA GLU A 104 20.64 -21.98 -13.95
C GLU A 104 20.34 -21.01 -15.10
N LYS A 105 19.06 -20.69 -15.37
CA LYS A 105 18.71 -19.54 -16.21
C LYS A 105 17.31 -18.97 -15.94
N LYS A 106 17.34 -17.72 -15.45
CA LYS A 106 16.41 -16.60 -15.66
C LYS A 106 14.93 -16.95 -15.86
N GLU A 107 14.11 -16.67 -14.84
CA GLU A 107 12.67 -16.43 -15.01
C GLU A 107 12.46 -15.24 -15.96
N ASN A 108 11.82 -15.50 -17.09
CA ASN A 108 11.41 -14.48 -18.04
C ASN A 108 10.09 -13.82 -17.61
N SER A 109 10.09 -12.51 -17.78
CA SER A 109 9.08 -11.51 -17.47
C SER A 109 7.68 -11.78 -18.01
N TYR A 110 6.68 -11.57 -17.17
CA TYR A 110 5.35 -11.13 -17.61
C TYR A 110 5.48 -9.73 -18.23
N GLU A 111 4.80 -9.48 -19.34
CA GLU A 111 4.89 -8.24 -20.12
C GLU A 111 4.54 -7.01 -19.26
N MET A 112 5.57 -6.34 -18.73
CA MET A 112 5.48 -4.96 -18.26
C MET A 112 5.64 -4.05 -19.47
N GLN A 113 4.83 -2.99 -19.56
CA GLN A 113 4.99 -1.93 -20.55
C GLN A 113 6.47 -1.58 -20.71
N LYS A 114 7.01 -1.72 -21.93
CA LYS A 114 8.34 -1.23 -22.30
C LYS A 114 8.36 0.31 -22.21
N GLY A 115 8.57 0.82 -21.00
CA GLY A 115 8.99 2.18 -20.73
C GLY A 115 10.41 2.13 -20.19
N ASP A 116 11.37 2.47 -21.04
CA ASP A 116 12.81 2.60 -20.82
C ASP A 116 13.55 1.37 -20.25
N GLU A 117 14.69 1.02 -20.84
CA GLU A 117 15.50 -0.17 -20.53
C GLU A 117 16.29 -0.03 -19.21
N ASP A 118 15.84 0.82 -18.27
CA ASP A 118 16.50 0.99 -16.97
C ASP A 118 16.04 -0.13 -15.99
N PRO A 119 16.94 -1.00 -15.51
CA PRO A 119 16.58 -2.02 -14.54
C PRO A 119 15.96 -1.40 -13.29
N GLN A 120 14.72 -1.80 -12.97
CA GLN A 120 14.03 -1.34 -11.77
C GLN A 120 14.82 -1.70 -10.50
N ILE A 121 15.30 -0.68 -9.77
CA ILE A 121 16.03 -0.86 -8.51
C ILE A 121 15.07 -0.67 -7.34
N ALA A 122 14.77 -1.75 -6.63
CA ALA A 122 13.97 -1.72 -5.42
C ALA A 122 14.46 -2.76 -4.42
N VAL A 123 14.48 -2.37 -3.14
CA VAL A 123 14.91 -3.20 -2.03
C VAL A 123 13.93 -3.05 -0.87
N HIS A 124 13.60 -4.18 -0.25
CA HIS A 124 12.92 -4.26 1.03
C HIS A 124 13.56 -5.38 1.84
N VAL A 125 14.09 -5.06 3.02
CA VAL A 125 14.71 -6.03 3.93
C VAL A 125 14.04 -5.98 5.29
N VAL A 126 14.01 -7.13 5.95
CA VAL A 126 13.32 -7.32 7.24
C VAL A 126 14.35 -7.35 8.34
N SER A 127 14.00 -6.84 9.51
CA SER A 127 14.92 -6.79 10.64
C SER A 127 15.40 -8.18 11.09
N GLU A 128 16.61 -8.21 11.61
CA GLU A 128 17.24 -9.37 12.22
C GLU A 128 17.72 -9.03 13.61
N ALA A 129 17.36 -9.85 14.59
CA ALA A 129 17.85 -9.71 15.95
C ALA A 129 19.36 -9.99 15.98
N ASN A 130 20.10 -9.18 16.73
CA ASN A 130 21.53 -9.34 16.92
C ASN A 130 21.85 -9.43 18.41
N SER A 131 22.72 -10.36 18.79
CA SER A 131 23.20 -10.52 20.16
C SER A 131 24.23 -9.46 20.57
N LYS A 132 24.76 -8.68 19.61
CA LYS A 132 25.68 -7.58 19.88
C LYS A 132 24.91 -6.30 20.22
N THR A 133 25.37 -5.58 21.24
CA THR A 133 24.85 -4.28 21.72
C THR A 133 25.16 -3.11 20.77
N ALA A 134 25.07 -3.33 19.46
CA ALA A 134 25.28 -2.30 18.46
C ALA A 134 24.00 -1.48 18.26
N SER A 135 24.14 -0.16 18.16
CA SER A 135 23.04 0.76 17.89
C SER A 135 22.55 0.68 16.44
N VAL A 136 23.38 0.18 15.53
CA VAL A 136 23.04 -0.06 14.11
C VAL A 136 22.26 -1.36 13.95
N LEU A 137 21.05 -1.25 13.40
CA LEU A 137 20.16 -2.39 13.18
C LEU A 137 20.72 -3.38 12.16
N GLN A 138 20.37 -4.65 12.35
CA GLN A 138 20.66 -5.71 11.39
C GLN A 138 19.41 -6.05 10.56
N TRP A 139 19.66 -6.52 9.35
CA TRP A 139 18.66 -6.80 8.33
C TRP A 139 19.01 -8.11 7.63
N ALA A 140 17.99 -8.82 7.18
CA ALA A 140 18.12 -10.08 6.48
C ALA A 140 17.21 -10.17 5.25
N LYS A 141 17.65 -10.96 4.28
CA LYS A 141 16.88 -11.37 3.10
C LYS A 141 15.99 -12.56 3.46
N LYS A 142 14.97 -12.33 4.28
CA LYS A 142 14.05 -13.38 4.76
C LYS A 142 12.60 -12.91 4.74
N GLY A 143 11.67 -13.86 4.69
CA GLY A 143 10.24 -13.57 4.56
C GLY A 143 9.93 -12.86 3.25
N TYR A 144 9.02 -11.87 3.29
CA TYR A 144 8.62 -11.07 2.12
C TYR A 144 9.63 -9.95 1.81
N TYR A 145 10.91 -10.30 1.65
CA TYR A 145 11.95 -9.35 1.23
C TYR A 145 11.88 -9.10 -0.28
N THR A 146 12.45 -7.99 -0.75
CA THR A 146 12.59 -7.67 -2.17
C THR A 146 14.02 -7.24 -2.45
N MET A 147 14.64 -7.82 -3.48
CA MET A 147 15.87 -7.34 -4.11
C MET A 147 15.79 -7.66 -5.60
N LYS A 148 15.41 -6.69 -6.43
CA LYS A 148 15.15 -6.94 -7.85
C LYS A 148 16.42 -7.15 -8.68
N ASN A 149 17.56 -6.60 -8.26
CA ASN A 149 18.82 -6.69 -8.98
C ASN A 149 20.02 -6.54 -8.03
N ASN A 150 21.22 -6.71 -8.59
CA ASN A 150 22.48 -6.58 -7.87
C ASN A 150 22.99 -5.12 -7.80
N LEU A 151 22.15 -4.13 -8.11
CA LEU A 151 22.53 -2.70 -8.08
C LEU A 151 22.40 -2.09 -6.67
N VAL A 152 21.90 -2.86 -5.70
CA VAL A 152 21.97 -2.53 -4.28
C VAL A 152 22.40 -3.77 -3.51
N MET A 153 23.42 -3.62 -2.67
CA MET A 153 24.01 -4.71 -1.89
C MET A 153 23.67 -4.55 -0.41
N LEU A 154 23.25 -5.62 0.24
CA LEU A 154 23.12 -5.66 1.70
C LEU A 154 24.45 -6.11 2.29
N GLU A 155 25.26 -5.17 2.75
CA GLU A 155 26.61 -5.44 3.26
C GLU A 155 26.58 -5.73 4.76
N SER A 156 27.19 -6.86 5.14
CA SER A 156 27.29 -7.34 6.52
C SER A 156 25.96 -7.41 7.29
N GLY A 157 24.82 -7.42 6.57
CA GLY A 157 23.49 -7.33 7.17
C GLY A 157 23.15 -5.96 7.77
N LYS A 158 23.94 -4.90 7.56
CA LYS A 158 23.76 -3.61 8.26
C LYS A 158 23.32 -2.47 7.37
N GLN A 159 23.84 -2.46 6.15
CA GLN A 159 23.79 -1.30 5.28
C GLN A 159 23.43 -1.68 3.85
N LEU A 160 22.68 -0.81 3.19
CA LEU A 160 22.34 -0.91 1.77
C LEU A 160 23.30 -0.03 0.98
N THR A 161 24.19 -0.65 0.20
CA THR A 161 25.18 0.03 -0.63
C THR A 161 24.69 0.16 -2.07
N ILE A 162 24.69 1.38 -2.58
CA ILE A 162 24.17 1.75 -3.89
C ILE A 162 25.24 1.55 -4.96
N LYS A 163 24.91 0.91 -6.09
CA LYS A 163 25.83 0.75 -7.24
C LYS A 163 25.50 1.64 -8.42
N ARG A 164 24.37 2.33 -8.40
CA ARG A 164 23.98 3.26 -9.46
C ARG A 164 23.59 4.59 -8.83
N GLN A 165 24.26 5.66 -9.21
CA GLN A 165 23.88 6.98 -8.73
C GLN A 165 22.46 7.37 -9.19
N GLY A 166 21.77 8.18 -8.41
CA GLY A 166 20.46 8.72 -8.79
C GLY A 166 19.61 9.17 -7.60
N LEU A 167 18.34 9.47 -7.89
CA LEU A 167 17.34 9.80 -6.87
C LEU A 167 16.67 8.52 -6.36
N TYR A 168 16.58 8.41 -5.04
CA TYR A 168 16.00 7.25 -4.36
C TYR A 168 14.99 7.72 -3.33
N TYR A 169 13.81 7.09 -3.32
CA TYR A 169 12.94 7.13 -2.15
C TYR A 169 13.41 6.06 -1.17
N VAL A 170 13.87 6.49 0.00
CA VAL A 170 14.40 5.64 1.06
C VAL A 170 13.45 5.68 2.23
N TYR A 171 13.14 4.52 2.81
CA TYR A 171 12.23 4.43 3.95
C TYR A 171 12.65 3.38 4.97
N THR A 172 12.29 3.60 6.23
CA THR A 172 12.41 2.61 7.30
C THR A 172 11.23 2.70 8.24
N GLN A 173 10.79 1.55 8.74
CA GLN A 173 9.87 1.44 9.85
C GLN A 173 10.56 0.71 10.99
N VAL A 174 10.49 1.29 12.19
CA VAL A 174 11.02 0.67 13.40
C VAL A 174 9.92 0.64 14.44
N THR A 175 9.58 -0.57 14.90
CA THR A 175 8.70 -0.76 16.05
C THR A 175 9.54 -1.20 17.24
N PHE A 176 9.32 -0.57 18.38
CA PHE A 176 10.05 -0.86 19.62
C PHE A 176 9.08 -0.96 20.80
N CYS A 177 9.48 -1.72 21.81
CA CYS A 177 8.77 -1.83 23.08
C CYS A 177 9.60 -1.17 24.16
N SER A 178 9.09 -0.11 24.76
CA SER A 178 9.81 0.61 25.80
C SER A 178 8.97 0.83 27.05
N ASN A 179 9.63 0.91 28.19
CA ASN A 179 9.02 1.27 29.46
C ASN A 179 9.86 2.39 30.08
N GLN A 180 9.20 3.45 30.49
CA GLN A 180 9.83 4.56 31.19
C GLN A 180 10.24 4.08 32.59
N GLY A 181 11.48 3.59 32.70
CA GLY A 181 12.13 3.33 33.97
C GLY A 181 12.53 4.62 34.68
N PRO A 182 12.83 4.58 35.99
CA PRO A 182 13.18 5.77 36.78
C PRO A 182 14.43 6.52 36.28
N SER A 183 15.27 5.88 35.47
CA SER A 183 16.53 6.42 34.90
C SER A 183 16.45 6.85 33.43
N SER A 184 15.35 6.53 32.71
CA SER A 184 15.21 6.75 31.27
C SER A 184 14.45 8.05 31.01
N LYS A 185 15.20 9.16 30.84
CA LYS A 185 14.65 10.48 30.45
C LYS A 185 14.78 10.76 28.96
N ASP A 186 15.77 10.16 28.30
CA ASP A 186 16.03 10.40 26.88
C ASP A 186 15.02 9.66 26.00
N PRO A 187 14.57 10.25 24.88
CA PRO A 187 13.65 9.60 23.97
C PRO A 187 14.32 8.46 23.17
N PHE A 188 13.48 7.55 22.68
CA PHE A 188 13.90 6.58 21.67
C PHE A 188 14.05 7.30 20.33
N LEU A 189 15.26 7.31 19.78
CA LEU A 189 15.61 7.94 18.52
C LEU A 189 15.78 6.88 17.45
N VAL A 190 15.26 7.17 16.27
CA VAL A 190 15.53 6.43 15.03
C VAL A 190 16.17 7.39 14.06
N SER A 191 17.35 7.07 13.55
CA SER A 191 18.08 7.86 12.57
C SER A 191 18.36 7.03 11.32
N LEU A 192 17.93 7.53 10.18
CA LEU A 192 18.35 7.05 8.86
C LEU A 192 19.62 7.81 8.48
N CYS A 193 20.72 7.10 8.28
CA CYS A 193 22.04 7.66 8.04
C CYS A 193 22.57 7.29 6.65
N LEU A 194 23.39 8.18 6.10
CA LEU A 194 24.16 7.98 4.88
C LEU A 194 25.65 7.98 5.22
N LYS A 195 26.36 6.97 4.73
CA LYS A 195 27.81 6.90 4.67
C LYS A 195 28.26 7.20 3.24
N SER A 196 29.02 8.26 3.07
CA SER A 196 29.60 8.63 1.78
C SER A 196 30.79 7.71 1.44
N THR A 197 31.20 7.71 0.17
CA THR A 197 32.40 7.01 -0.31
C THR A 197 33.68 7.46 0.39
N SER A 198 33.72 8.72 0.85
CA SER A 198 34.82 9.26 1.68
C SER A 198 34.85 8.71 3.11
N GLY A 199 33.88 7.89 3.49
CA GLY A 199 33.72 7.34 4.85
C GLY A 199 33.00 8.27 5.82
N SER A 200 32.72 9.53 5.44
CA SER A 200 31.95 10.46 6.26
C SER A 200 30.49 10.02 6.41
N GLU A 201 29.97 10.12 7.64
CA GLU A 201 28.59 9.77 7.97
C GLU A 201 27.76 11.02 8.23
N ARG A 202 26.52 11.04 7.74
CA ARG A 202 25.54 12.09 8.01
C ARG A 202 24.15 11.51 8.24
N ILE A 203 23.33 12.19 9.05
CA ILE A 203 21.92 11.84 9.22
C ILE A 203 21.11 12.43 8.08
N LEU A 204 20.25 11.62 7.46
CA LEU A 204 19.28 12.05 6.46
C LEU A 204 17.93 12.38 7.10
N LEU A 205 17.41 11.47 7.93
CA LEU A 205 16.15 11.63 8.64
C LEU A 205 16.30 11.18 10.09
N ARG A 206 15.52 11.80 10.98
CA ARG A 206 15.46 11.42 12.38
C ARG A 206 14.05 11.60 12.93
N ALA A 207 13.63 10.68 13.78
CA ALA A 207 12.42 10.79 14.58
C ALA A 207 12.71 10.39 16.03
N ALA A 208 11.91 10.93 16.93
CA ALA A 208 12.05 10.77 18.37
C ALA A 208 10.68 10.45 18.99
N ASN A 209 10.61 9.41 19.79
CA ASN A 209 9.41 9.07 20.56
C ASN A 209 9.77 8.93 22.04
N THR A 210 8.93 9.48 22.91
CA THR A 210 9.08 9.29 24.36
C THR A 210 8.70 7.88 24.76
N HIS A 211 9.40 7.34 25.76
CA HIS A 211 9.12 6.02 26.30
C HIS A 211 7.71 5.92 26.88
N SER A 212 7.10 4.75 26.74
CA SER A 212 5.76 4.48 27.29
C SER A 212 5.82 4.22 28.79
N SER A 213 4.79 4.58 29.54
CA SER A 213 4.64 4.22 30.96
C SER A 213 3.97 2.85 31.19
N SER A 214 3.66 2.12 30.11
CA SER A 214 2.95 0.83 30.18
C SER A 214 3.85 -0.31 30.66
N LYS A 215 3.27 -1.24 31.44
CA LYS A 215 3.94 -2.46 31.92
C LYS A 215 3.45 -3.69 31.10
N PRO A 216 4.32 -4.63 30.69
CA PRO A 216 5.77 -4.64 30.92
C PRO A 216 6.52 -3.60 30.05
N CYS A 217 6.00 -3.27 28.87
CA CYS A 217 6.45 -2.18 28.01
C CYS A 217 5.30 -1.75 27.07
N GLY A 218 5.36 -0.52 26.55
CA GLY A 218 4.43 -0.05 25.52
C GLY A 218 5.08 -0.06 24.15
N GLN A 219 4.33 -0.58 23.17
CA GLN A 219 4.76 -0.66 21.78
C GLN A 219 4.49 0.65 21.06
N GLN A 220 5.47 1.11 20.28
CA GLN A 220 5.37 2.29 19.44
C GLN A 220 6.11 2.05 18.12
N SER A 221 5.63 2.66 17.05
CA SER A 221 6.23 2.56 15.73
C SER A 221 6.62 3.94 15.20
N VAL A 222 7.75 3.98 14.52
CA VAL A 222 8.28 5.16 13.84
C VAL A 222 8.48 4.80 12.37
N HIS A 223 8.01 5.67 11.48
CA HIS A 223 8.24 5.58 10.04
C HIS A 223 9.01 6.80 9.57
N LEU A 224 10.09 6.57 8.82
CA LEU A 224 10.87 7.60 8.16
C LEU A 224 10.86 7.31 6.66
N GLY A 225 10.62 8.33 5.85
CA GLY A 225 10.61 8.22 4.40
C GLY A 225 11.01 9.55 3.75
N GLY A 226 11.84 9.51 2.72
CA GLY A 226 12.28 10.71 2.01
C GLY A 226 13.01 10.41 0.72
N VAL A 227 13.07 11.41 -0.16
CA VAL A 227 13.80 11.32 -1.43
C VAL A 227 15.19 11.91 -1.26
N PHE A 228 16.21 11.18 -1.67
CA PHE A 228 17.61 11.59 -1.59
C PHE A 228 18.35 11.27 -2.88
N GLU A 229 19.26 12.16 -3.26
CA GLU A 229 20.26 11.86 -4.27
C GLU A 229 21.39 11.04 -3.63
N LEU A 230 21.61 9.84 -4.15
CA LEU A 230 22.61 8.90 -3.68
C LEU A 230 23.68 8.72 -4.74
N GLN A 231 24.92 8.73 -4.28
CA GLN A 231 26.09 8.50 -5.12
C GLN A 231 26.39 7.00 -5.20
N GLU A 232 27.08 6.60 -6.26
CA GLU A 232 27.63 5.25 -6.37
C GLU A 232 28.55 4.95 -5.17
N ASP A 233 28.48 3.73 -4.67
CA ASP A 233 29.18 3.21 -3.49
C ASP A 233 28.87 3.92 -2.15
N SER A 234 27.86 4.79 -2.11
CA SER A 234 27.33 5.29 -0.84
C SER A 234 26.46 4.22 -0.16
N SER A 235 26.48 4.20 1.17
CA SER A 235 25.77 3.20 1.97
C SER A 235 24.76 3.85 2.91
N LEU A 236 23.55 3.29 2.98
CA LEU A 236 22.52 3.71 3.91
C LEU A 236 22.39 2.72 5.06
N PHE A 237 22.20 3.21 6.28
CA PHE A 237 21.98 2.38 7.45
C PHE A 237 21.04 3.05 8.45
N VAL A 238 20.49 2.27 9.37
CA VAL A 238 19.57 2.77 10.40
C VAL A 238 20.18 2.56 11.79
N ASN A 239 20.21 3.64 12.56
CA ASN A 239 20.73 3.69 13.91
C ASN A 239 19.60 4.02 14.89
N VAL A 240 19.57 3.35 16.06
CA VAL A 240 18.61 3.60 17.12
C VAL A 240 19.29 3.81 18.46
N THR A 241 18.61 4.46 19.42
CA THR A 241 19.17 4.66 20.77
C THR A 241 19.47 3.33 21.47
N ASP A 242 18.54 2.36 21.39
CA ASP A 242 18.69 1.06 22.04
C ASP A 242 18.09 -0.06 21.16
N ALA A 243 18.97 -0.83 20.50
CA ALA A 243 18.54 -1.92 19.62
C ALA A 243 17.86 -3.07 20.36
N SER A 244 18.07 -3.23 21.68
CA SER A 244 17.47 -4.31 22.46
C SER A 244 15.95 -4.15 22.64
N GLN A 245 15.45 -2.93 22.48
CA GLN A 245 14.02 -2.61 22.58
C GLN A 245 13.28 -2.83 21.25
N VAL A 246 13.99 -3.08 20.15
CA VAL A 246 13.39 -3.21 18.82
C VAL A 246 12.66 -4.55 18.68
N ILE A 247 11.46 -4.49 18.12
CA ILE A 247 10.63 -5.66 17.87
C ILE A 247 10.96 -6.20 16.47
N HIS A 248 11.41 -7.45 16.44
CA HIS A 248 11.83 -8.16 15.22
C HIS A 248 10.76 -9.12 14.66
N GLY A 249 9.53 -9.02 15.15
CA GLY A 249 8.41 -9.80 14.61
C GLY A 249 8.08 -9.44 13.16
N ILE A 250 7.34 -10.32 12.48
CA ILE A 250 6.98 -10.17 11.06
C ILE A 250 6.21 -8.85 10.86
N GLY A 251 6.69 -8.00 9.94
CA GLY A 251 6.04 -6.74 9.55
C GLY A 251 6.25 -5.54 10.48
N PHE A 252 6.90 -5.73 11.63
CA PHE A 252 7.10 -4.63 12.60
C PHE A 252 8.22 -3.68 12.23
N THR A 253 9.38 -4.23 11.82
CA THR A 253 10.59 -3.47 11.56
C THR A 253 11.20 -3.86 10.22
N SER A 254 11.33 -2.88 9.32
CA SER A 254 11.78 -3.06 7.94
C SER A 254 12.57 -1.85 7.43
N PHE A 255 13.40 -2.07 6.42
CA PHE A 255 14.18 -1.03 5.76
C PHE A 255 14.18 -1.26 4.25
N GLY A 256 14.05 -0.20 3.46
CA GLY A 256 13.98 -0.33 2.02
C GLY A 256 14.22 0.96 1.27
N LEU A 257 14.28 0.83 -0.05
CA LEU A 257 14.42 1.92 -0.98
C LEU A 257 13.90 1.52 -2.36
N LEU A 258 13.60 2.52 -3.18
CA LEU A 258 13.37 2.37 -4.61
C LEU A 258 14.03 3.53 -5.35
N LYS A 259 14.61 3.26 -6.51
CA LYS A 259 15.12 4.30 -7.41
C LYS A 259 13.96 4.93 -8.17
N LEU A 260 14.02 6.25 -8.33
CA LEU A 260 13.11 7.05 -9.16
C LEU A 260 13.57 7.12 -10.63
#